data_AF-A0A9D2IWB5-F1
#
_entry.id   AF-A0A9D2IWB5-F1
#
_cell.length_a   1.000
_cell.length_b   1.000
_cell.length_c   1.000
_cell.angle_alpha   90.00
_cell.angle_beta   90.00
_cell.angle_gamma   90.00
#
_symmetry.space_group_name_H-M   'P 1'
#
loop_
_entity.id
_entity.type
_entity.pdbx_description
1 polymer ?
#
loop_
_entity_poly.entity_id
_entity_poly.type
_entity_poly.pdbx_seq_one_letter_code
_entity_poly.pdbx_strand_id
1 'polypeptide(L)'
;MKRKLFGILLAALLALSCIVVFAACSDMPTADGGDNGDDTTIVTPGDPDEQPETPGDLDAPHEHTYTGEVSTQPTCTQEGEMTYTCTCGDSYTESIPMTAHIEVIDEAVAPTCTKTGLTEGKHCSVCGTVLVEQEVVPTTEHNYIDGFCDACGAEREPTEGLEFKLSDDGTQYSVTDYTGTATQVYIPSVYEGLPVTSISRYAFSSAAYIDEIIIPASLTWIEPFAFAGCRSLTSFTVNEDSLSYCVIDDILFSKDQRTLICYPAKKEGATYQIPNGVEAVFNSAFEGTQNLSHVTIPDSVTVLATYAFSDSSLTSVIIGNGIEEILLSVFENCTNLKNVQFGSGLIRIWDSAFRFCSNLESIVIPEGVTSIGNGVFMNCMKLVNITIPDSVTSIGQYAFEGTAYYKDEANWENGILYVGNHVIKADYNVESSPSIREGTKTIADFAFSDCSHLIGILIPNSVTSIGQYTFSDCTSFGAVLFEDPEGWHVAQTEGATDGTELASEDLSDPSTAAEYLTDTYGDCYWYKR
;
A
#
# COMPACT_ATOMS: atom_id res chain seq x y z
N MET A 1 4.12 -32.72 13.68
CA MET A 1 2.93 -32.98 12.86
C MET A 1 1.79 -31.99 13.13
N LYS A 2 0.91 -32.16 14.14
CA LYS A 2 -0.32 -31.33 14.27
C LYS A 2 -0.15 -29.79 14.26
N ARG A 3 1.02 -29.22 14.64
CA ARG A 3 1.31 -27.78 14.45
C ARG A 3 1.72 -27.39 13.02
N LYS A 4 2.48 -28.22 12.29
CA LYS A 4 2.87 -27.91 10.90
C LYS A 4 1.70 -28.00 9.91
N LEU A 5 0.65 -28.76 10.22
CA LEU A 5 -0.54 -28.86 9.36
C LEU A 5 -1.37 -27.57 9.30
N PHE A 6 -1.29 -26.71 10.31
CA PHE A 6 -2.16 -25.52 10.40
C PHE A 6 -1.64 -24.35 9.57
N GLY A 7 -0.32 -24.12 9.53
CA GLY A 7 0.30 -23.10 8.68
C GLY A 7 0.17 -23.42 7.18
N ILE A 8 0.32 -24.69 6.80
CA ILE A 8 0.21 -25.14 5.40
C ILE A 8 -1.23 -24.95 4.87
N LEU A 9 -2.25 -25.20 5.70
CA LEU A 9 -3.65 -24.99 5.30
C LEU A 9 -4.00 -23.51 5.03
N LEU A 10 -3.32 -22.57 5.69
CA LEU A 10 -3.57 -21.14 5.53
C LEU A 10 -2.97 -20.61 4.20
N ALA A 11 -1.82 -21.14 3.77
CA ALA A 11 -1.22 -20.81 2.48
C ALA A 11 -2.00 -21.43 1.28
N ALA A 12 -2.52 -22.65 1.44
CA ALA A 12 -3.15 -23.40 0.36
C ALA A 12 -4.51 -22.86 -0.14
N LEU A 13 -5.15 -21.94 0.61
CA LEU A 13 -6.46 -21.36 0.27
C LEU A 13 -6.39 -20.06 -0.56
N LEU A 14 -5.19 -19.60 -0.93
CA LEU A 14 -4.99 -18.25 -1.48
C LEU A 14 -4.74 -18.18 -3.00
N ALA A 15 -4.65 -19.32 -3.69
CA ALA A 15 -4.04 -19.46 -5.02
C ALA A 15 -5.00 -19.93 -6.14
N LEU A 16 -6.15 -19.27 -6.31
CA LEU A 16 -6.95 -19.19 -7.54
C LEU A 16 -7.66 -17.81 -7.51
N SER A 17 -7.84 -17.04 -8.60
CA SER A 17 -7.52 -17.24 -10.03
C SER A 17 -7.34 -15.89 -10.77
N CYS A 18 -6.78 -15.92 -11.98
CA CYS A 18 -6.80 -14.84 -13.00
C CYS A 18 -7.13 -15.49 -14.37
N ILE A 19 -7.45 -14.84 -15.50
CA ILE A 19 -7.51 -13.42 -15.97
C ILE A 19 -8.80 -13.28 -16.86
N VAL A 20 -9.11 -12.30 -17.74
CA VAL A 20 -8.36 -11.24 -18.46
C VAL A 20 -9.23 -9.98 -18.70
N VAL A 21 -8.54 -8.84 -18.80
CA VAL A 21 -8.83 -7.56 -19.51
C VAL A 21 -9.31 -7.79 -20.98
N PHE A 22 -9.91 -6.88 -21.80
CA PHE A 22 -9.88 -5.41 -22.04
C PHE A 22 -11.20 -5.02 -22.79
N ALA A 23 -11.68 -3.79 -23.02
CA ALA A 23 -11.34 -2.38 -22.70
C ALA A 23 -12.71 -1.58 -22.65
N ALA A 24 -12.94 -0.27 -22.85
CA ALA A 24 -12.19 0.91 -23.36
C ALA A 24 -12.85 2.24 -22.86
N CYS A 25 -12.61 3.39 -23.52
CA CYS A 25 -13.02 4.75 -23.06
C CYS A 25 -13.32 5.72 -24.24
N SER A 26 -14.13 6.77 -24.03
CA SER A 26 -13.92 8.13 -24.64
C SER A 26 -14.85 9.25 -24.10
N ASP A 27 -14.24 10.25 -23.45
CA ASP A 27 -14.44 11.71 -23.63
C ASP A 27 -15.60 12.52 -23.00
N MET A 28 -15.36 13.85 -22.98
CA MET A 28 -15.92 14.92 -22.12
C MET A 28 -16.65 16.04 -22.92
N PRO A 29 -17.34 17.00 -22.26
CA PRO A 29 -18.31 17.91 -22.92
C PRO A 29 -17.77 19.29 -23.36
N THR A 30 -18.55 20.02 -24.17
CA THR A 30 -18.32 21.43 -24.52
C THR A 30 -19.60 22.30 -24.57
N ALA A 31 -19.68 23.23 -23.62
CA ALA A 31 -20.14 24.64 -23.67
C ALA A 31 -21.23 25.18 -24.64
N ASP A 32 -22.03 26.12 -24.07
CA ASP A 32 -22.27 27.52 -24.52
C ASP A 32 -23.71 27.97 -24.91
N GLY A 33 -24.00 29.25 -24.64
CA GLY A 33 -25.22 30.01 -24.98
C GLY A 33 -26.30 30.12 -23.88
N GLY A 34 -26.90 31.29 -23.59
CA GLY A 34 -26.58 32.66 -24.02
C GLY A 34 -27.70 33.71 -23.82
N ASP A 35 -27.32 34.99 -23.96
CA ASP A 35 -28.12 36.20 -24.20
C ASP A 35 -28.86 36.95 -23.05
N ASN A 36 -29.18 38.24 -23.29
CA ASN A 36 -29.71 39.24 -22.35
C ASN A 36 -31.02 39.92 -22.83
N GLY A 37 -31.69 40.65 -21.94
CA GLY A 37 -32.69 41.69 -22.22
C GLY A 37 -33.23 42.27 -20.89
N ASP A 38 -32.93 43.50 -20.48
CA ASP A 38 -33.24 44.82 -21.05
C ASP A 38 -34.64 45.35 -20.67
N ASP A 39 -34.68 46.47 -19.92
CA ASP A 39 -35.59 47.61 -20.09
C ASP A 39 -35.17 48.78 -19.18
N THR A 40 -35.41 50.05 -19.56
CA THR A 40 -35.18 51.24 -18.73
C THR A 40 -36.09 52.43 -19.08
N THR A 41 -36.27 53.35 -18.11
CA THR A 41 -37.01 54.65 -18.21
C THR A 41 -38.55 54.51 -18.22
N ILE A 42 -39.40 55.53 -17.95
CA ILE A 42 -39.27 57.00 -17.81
C ILE A 42 -40.24 57.47 -16.67
N VAL A 43 -40.04 58.67 -16.06
CA VAL A 43 -41.05 59.74 -15.80
C VAL A 43 -40.59 60.75 -14.73
N THR A 44 -40.95 62.03 -14.91
CA THR A 44 -40.72 63.24 -14.07
C THR A 44 -42.05 64.05 -13.98
N PRO A 45 -42.16 65.32 -13.53
CA PRO A 45 -41.29 66.21 -12.71
C PRO A 45 -42.04 66.86 -11.50
N GLY A 46 -41.48 67.91 -10.85
CA GLY A 46 -42.28 68.91 -10.11
C GLY A 46 -41.57 69.78 -9.06
N ASP A 47 -41.25 71.03 -9.41
CA ASP A 47 -41.12 72.18 -8.47
C ASP A 47 -42.45 72.97 -8.43
N PRO A 48 -42.71 73.80 -7.40
CA PRO A 48 -42.56 75.25 -7.61
C PRO A 48 -42.08 76.07 -6.39
N ASP A 49 -41.75 77.34 -6.63
CA ASP A 49 -41.40 78.37 -5.64
C ASP A 49 -42.49 78.67 -4.59
N GLU A 50 -42.08 79.22 -3.43
CA GLU A 50 -42.86 80.30 -2.79
C GLU A 50 -41.97 81.26 -1.96
N GLN A 51 -42.06 82.57 -2.25
CA GLN A 51 -41.71 83.65 -1.31
C GLN A 51 -42.99 84.18 -0.65
N PRO A 52 -42.90 84.81 0.53
CA PRO A 52 -43.48 86.16 0.60
C PRO A 52 -42.71 87.21 1.44
N GLU A 53 -42.69 88.41 0.88
CA GLU A 53 -42.94 89.75 1.46
C GLU A 53 -42.47 90.14 2.89
N THR A 54 -41.72 91.25 2.93
CA THR A 54 -41.74 92.29 4.01
C THR A 54 -43.04 93.12 3.92
N PRO A 55 -43.60 93.73 5.00
CA PRO A 55 -42.84 94.49 6.02
C PRO A 55 -43.38 94.47 7.48
N GLY A 56 -42.59 95.04 8.41
CA GLY A 56 -42.98 95.31 9.81
C GLY A 56 -42.05 96.33 10.47
N ASP A 57 -42.56 97.12 11.41
CA ASP A 57 -41.92 98.33 11.94
C ASP A 57 -40.64 98.12 12.79
N LEU A 58 -39.83 99.19 12.86
CA LEU A 58 -38.72 99.33 13.81
C LEU A 58 -39.26 99.60 15.22
N ASP A 59 -39.57 98.54 15.98
CA ASP A 59 -39.86 98.71 17.40
C ASP A 59 -38.58 99.06 18.19
N ALA A 60 -38.73 99.84 19.26
CA ALA A 60 -37.59 100.32 20.03
C ALA A 60 -36.99 99.19 20.89
N PRO A 61 -35.65 99.17 21.11
CA PRO A 61 -35.01 98.11 21.89
C PRO A 61 -35.49 98.14 23.35
N HIS A 62 -36.37 97.19 23.69
CA HIS A 62 -36.65 96.80 25.06
C HIS A 62 -35.90 95.50 25.38
N GLU A 63 -35.47 95.32 26.62
CA GLU A 63 -34.72 94.13 27.01
C GLU A 63 -35.67 92.95 27.19
N HIS A 64 -35.61 91.98 26.26
CA HIS A 64 -36.40 90.75 26.34
C HIS A 64 -35.83 89.83 27.44
N THR A 65 -36.48 89.77 28.60
CA THR A 65 -36.18 88.75 29.62
C THR A 65 -36.99 87.49 29.36
N TYR A 66 -36.38 86.51 28.70
CA TYR A 66 -36.97 85.19 28.49
C TYR A 66 -36.86 84.31 29.75
N THR A 67 -37.88 83.49 29.99
CA THR A 67 -37.85 82.37 30.94
C THR A 67 -37.89 81.05 30.18
N GLY A 68 -36.90 80.18 30.43
CA GLY A 68 -36.79 78.87 29.78
C GLY A 68 -37.26 77.72 30.67
N GLU A 69 -38.11 76.86 30.13
CA GLU A 69 -38.52 75.59 30.76
C GLU A 69 -38.23 74.41 29.82
N VAL A 70 -37.94 73.23 30.38
CA VAL A 70 -37.70 72.01 29.59
C VAL A 70 -39.05 71.45 29.14
N SER A 71 -39.35 71.57 27.86
CA SER A 71 -40.61 71.14 27.25
C SER A 71 -40.58 69.67 26.82
N THR A 72 -39.42 69.15 26.41
CA THR A 72 -39.17 67.70 26.28
C THR A 72 -37.84 67.29 26.91
N GLN A 73 -37.82 66.17 27.62
CA GLN A 73 -36.61 65.66 28.27
C GLN A 73 -35.74 64.88 27.26
N PRO A 74 -34.40 65.07 27.25
CA PRO A 74 -33.51 64.34 26.36
C PRO A 74 -33.44 62.85 26.71
N THR A 75 -33.35 62.02 25.69
CA THR A 75 -33.13 60.56 25.79
C THR A 75 -31.82 60.18 25.09
N CYS A 76 -31.42 58.92 25.16
CA CYS A 76 -30.26 58.42 24.42
C CYS A 76 -30.56 58.09 22.95
N THR A 77 -31.73 58.46 22.43
CA THR A 77 -32.15 58.26 21.03
C THR A 77 -32.85 59.48 20.43
N GLN A 78 -33.05 60.56 21.20
CA GLN A 78 -33.75 61.78 20.79
C GLN A 78 -33.29 62.95 21.67
N GLU A 79 -32.92 64.06 21.04
CA GLU A 79 -32.63 65.32 21.74
C GLU A 79 -33.87 65.81 22.51
N GLY A 80 -33.64 66.47 23.64
CA GLY A 80 -34.68 67.19 24.36
C GLY A 80 -34.87 68.59 23.80
N GLU A 81 -35.81 69.34 24.36
CA GLU A 81 -36.13 70.69 23.92
C GLU A 81 -36.35 71.60 25.13
N MET A 82 -35.73 72.78 25.09
CA MET A 82 -35.92 73.85 26.07
C MET A 82 -36.61 75.01 25.38
N THR A 83 -37.78 75.40 25.89
CA THR A 83 -38.61 76.45 25.31
C THR A 83 -38.48 77.73 26.14
N TYR A 84 -38.00 78.78 25.50
CA TYR A 84 -37.83 80.11 26.06
C TYR A 84 -39.01 80.99 25.68
N THR A 85 -39.75 81.48 26.67
CA THR A 85 -40.92 82.34 26.48
C THR A 85 -40.66 83.74 27.04
N CYS A 86 -41.10 84.77 26.30
CA CYS A 86 -41.11 86.15 26.76
C CYS A 86 -42.55 86.59 27.08
N THR A 87 -42.73 87.56 27.98
CA THR A 87 -44.04 88.06 28.41
C THR A 87 -44.84 88.79 27.32
N CYS A 88 -44.25 89.07 26.16
CA CYS A 88 -44.94 89.56 24.96
C CYS A 88 -45.71 88.46 24.19
N GLY A 89 -45.38 87.18 24.42
CA GLY A 89 -45.91 86.03 23.66
C GLY A 89 -44.91 85.41 22.68
N ASP A 90 -43.79 86.09 22.39
CA ASP A 90 -42.71 85.52 21.57
C ASP A 90 -42.03 84.35 22.29
N SER A 91 -41.64 83.34 21.51
CA SER A 91 -40.88 82.20 22.02
C SER A 91 -39.91 81.65 20.97
N TYR A 92 -38.86 80.99 21.44
CA TYR A 92 -37.94 80.20 20.64
C TYR A 92 -37.55 78.93 21.42
N THR A 93 -36.97 77.95 20.73
CA THR A 93 -36.50 76.71 21.36
C THR A 93 -35.03 76.45 21.06
N GLU A 94 -34.35 75.79 22.00
CA GLU A 94 -33.00 75.26 21.86
C GLU A 94 -33.04 73.76 22.14
N SER A 95 -32.27 72.96 21.40
CA SER A 95 -32.21 71.52 21.66
C SER A 95 -31.28 71.20 22.84
N ILE A 96 -31.70 70.23 23.64
CA ILE A 96 -30.94 69.69 24.77
C ILE A 96 -30.24 68.42 24.25
N PRO A 97 -28.90 68.33 24.30
CA PRO A 97 -28.18 67.16 23.79
C PRO A 97 -28.71 65.83 24.36
N MET A 98 -28.70 64.80 23.53
CA MET A 98 -29.05 63.43 23.93
C MET A 98 -28.28 62.97 25.17
N THR A 99 -28.93 62.18 26.02
CA THR A 99 -28.25 61.53 27.14
C THR A 99 -27.35 60.40 26.64
N ALA A 100 -26.22 60.15 27.30
CA ALA A 100 -25.31 59.09 26.89
C ALA A 100 -25.97 57.71 27.02
N HIS A 101 -25.64 56.78 26.12
CA HIS A 101 -26.02 55.38 26.27
C HIS A 101 -25.41 54.79 27.56
N ILE A 102 -26.17 53.94 28.25
CA ILE A 102 -25.70 53.20 29.42
C ILE A 102 -25.35 51.79 28.98
N GLU A 103 -24.05 51.54 28.78
CA GLU A 103 -23.51 50.26 28.31
C GLU A 103 -23.87 49.09 29.26
N VAL A 104 -24.34 48.00 28.66
CA VAL A 104 -24.36 46.65 29.22
C VAL A 104 -23.51 45.77 28.31
N ILE A 105 -22.75 44.85 28.92
CA ILE A 105 -21.93 43.87 28.19
C ILE A 105 -22.81 42.66 27.87
N ASP A 106 -22.77 42.25 26.61
CA ASP A 106 -23.33 40.99 26.13
C ASP A 106 -22.20 39.95 26.15
N GLU A 107 -22.23 39.09 27.17
CA GLU A 107 -21.19 38.09 27.46
C GLU A 107 -20.88 37.19 26.25
N ALA A 108 -19.61 36.90 26.03
CA ALA A 108 -19.15 36.04 24.95
C ALA A 108 -19.63 34.60 25.13
N VAL A 109 -20.01 33.95 24.02
CA VAL A 109 -20.43 32.53 24.00
C VAL A 109 -19.36 31.72 23.30
N ALA A 110 -18.73 30.79 24.00
CA ALA A 110 -17.73 29.90 23.40
C ALA A 110 -18.37 28.95 22.36
N PRO A 111 -17.72 28.71 21.21
CA PRO A 111 -18.19 27.73 20.22
C PRO A 111 -18.06 26.29 20.72
N THR A 112 -18.76 25.38 20.07
CA THR A 112 -18.61 23.92 20.21
C THR A 112 -18.54 23.26 18.83
N CYS A 113 -18.34 21.95 18.77
CA CYS A 113 -18.39 21.19 17.51
C CYS A 113 -19.79 21.06 16.89
N THR A 114 -20.84 21.61 17.52
CA THR A 114 -22.22 21.56 17.00
C THR A 114 -22.92 22.92 16.98
N LYS A 115 -22.31 23.98 17.54
CA LYS A 115 -22.87 25.34 17.60
C LYS A 115 -21.76 26.38 17.50
N THR A 116 -21.99 27.40 16.68
CA THR A 116 -21.13 28.60 16.64
C THR A 116 -21.18 29.36 17.96
N GLY A 117 -20.09 30.04 18.28
CA GLY A 117 -20.00 30.98 19.39
C GLY A 117 -20.35 32.41 18.98
N LEU A 118 -20.21 33.34 19.93
CA LEU A 118 -20.37 34.78 19.77
C LEU A 118 -19.24 35.50 20.51
N THR A 119 -18.71 36.59 19.95
CA THR A 119 -17.80 37.48 20.68
C THR A 119 -18.50 38.20 21.83
N GLU A 120 -17.73 38.86 22.70
CA GLU A 120 -18.30 39.89 23.58
C GLU A 120 -18.93 41.00 22.72
N GLY A 121 -20.10 41.49 23.13
CA GLY A 121 -20.80 42.61 22.50
C GLY A 121 -21.29 43.62 23.55
N LYS A 122 -22.01 44.64 23.12
CA LYS A 122 -22.62 45.64 24.01
C LYS A 122 -23.92 46.20 23.47
N HIS A 123 -24.86 46.49 24.36
CA HIS A 123 -26.06 47.27 24.07
C HIS A 123 -26.31 48.37 25.12
N CYS A 124 -27.19 49.32 24.79
CA CYS A 124 -27.68 50.32 25.73
C CYS A 124 -28.87 49.76 26.54
N SER A 125 -28.73 49.66 27.86
CA SER A 125 -29.81 49.22 28.78
C SER A 125 -31.10 50.03 28.73
N VAL A 126 -31.06 51.27 28.23
CA VAL A 126 -32.20 52.21 28.23
C VAL A 126 -33.02 52.13 26.94
N CYS A 127 -32.40 51.85 25.80
CA CYS A 127 -33.05 51.90 24.49
C CYS A 127 -32.81 50.68 23.59
N GLY A 128 -31.99 49.71 24.01
CA GLY A 128 -31.67 48.50 23.24
C GLY A 128 -30.77 48.71 22.03
N THR A 129 -30.31 49.94 21.76
CA THR A 129 -29.32 50.23 20.69
C THR A 129 -28.07 49.40 20.91
N VAL A 130 -27.67 48.61 19.91
CA VAL A 130 -26.40 47.88 19.91
C VAL A 130 -25.25 48.87 19.75
N LEU A 131 -24.26 48.77 20.62
CA LEU A 131 -23.10 49.66 20.72
C LEU A 131 -21.82 48.96 20.23
N VAL A 132 -21.76 47.64 20.37
CA VAL A 132 -20.78 46.73 19.76
C VAL A 132 -21.54 45.47 19.35
N GLU A 133 -21.57 45.15 18.06
CA GLU A 133 -22.22 43.93 17.56
C GLU A 133 -21.42 42.67 17.97
N GLN A 134 -22.11 41.57 18.24
CA GLN A 134 -21.46 40.28 18.46
C GLN A 134 -21.16 39.61 17.12
N GLU A 135 -19.89 39.30 16.86
CA GLU A 135 -19.48 38.52 15.68
C GLU A 135 -19.63 37.01 15.94
N VAL A 136 -19.95 36.25 14.90
CA VAL A 136 -20.15 34.79 15.00
C VAL A 136 -18.80 34.07 14.97
N VAL A 137 -18.48 33.34 16.04
CA VAL A 137 -17.28 32.51 16.13
C VAL A 137 -17.59 31.14 15.52
N PRO A 138 -16.79 30.62 14.55
CA PRO A 138 -17.00 29.30 13.97
C PRO A 138 -17.05 28.17 15.00
N THR A 139 -17.73 27.07 14.65
CA THR A 139 -17.71 25.81 15.41
C THR A 139 -16.28 25.29 15.59
N THR A 140 -16.00 24.61 16.71
CA THR A 140 -14.75 23.85 16.84
C THR A 140 -14.79 22.62 15.93
N GLU A 141 -13.63 22.07 15.59
CA GLU A 141 -13.57 20.78 14.89
C GLU A 141 -14.02 19.62 15.81
N HIS A 142 -14.37 18.47 15.21
CA HIS A 142 -14.73 17.25 15.94
C HIS A 142 -13.46 16.45 16.27
N ASN A 143 -13.26 16.15 17.56
CA ASN A 143 -12.23 15.20 18.00
C ASN A 143 -12.85 13.79 18.11
N TYR A 144 -12.55 12.92 17.14
CA TYR A 144 -13.14 11.59 17.06
C TYR A 144 -12.31 10.52 17.78
N ILE A 145 -12.91 9.86 18.77
CA ILE A 145 -12.37 8.72 19.51
C ILE A 145 -13.33 7.54 19.31
N ASP A 146 -12.83 6.37 18.91
CA ASP A 146 -13.65 5.23 18.45
C ASP A 146 -14.71 5.60 17.38
N GLY A 147 -14.39 6.57 16.51
CA GLY A 147 -15.37 7.04 15.51
C GLY A 147 -16.55 7.82 16.10
N PHE A 148 -16.56 8.17 17.39
CA PHE A 148 -17.52 9.09 17.99
C PHE A 148 -16.82 10.39 18.42
N CYS A 149 -17.45 11.55 18.19
CA CYS A 149 -16.88 12.82 18.66
C CYS A 149 -17.00 12.92 20.18
N ASP A 150 -15.87 13.04 20.89
CA ASP A 150 -15.79 13.04 22.35
C ASP A 150 -16.71 14.07 23.06
N ALA A 151 -16.85 15.25 22.45
CA ALA A 151 -17.61 16.37 22.99
C ALA A 151 -19.13 16.34 22.69
N CYS A 152 -19.61 15.50 21.76
CA CYS A 152 -21.03 15.52 21.37
C CYS A 152 -21.66 14.16 21.00
N GLY A 153 -20.89 13.08 20.91
CA GLY A 153 -21.38 11.75 20.54
C GLY A 153 -21.80 11.59 19.09
N ALA A 154 -21.46 12.53 18.20
CA ALA A 154 -21.71 12.38 16.76
C ALA A 154 -20.84 11.25 16.17
N GLU A 155 -21.45 10.38 15.38
CA GLU A 155 -20.74 9.34 14.62
C GLU A 155 -19.91 9.96 13.49
N ARG A 156 -18.71 9.42 13.26
CA ARG A 156 -17.83 9.77 12.15
C ARG A 156 -18.30 9.02 10.91
N GLU A 157 -18.62 9.77 9.86
CA GLU A 157 -18.91 9.19 8.54
C GLU A 157 -17.68 8.45 7.97
N PRO A 158 -17.88 7.40 7.14
CA PRO A 158 -16.79 6.70 6.47
C PRO A 158 -15.99 7.66 5.57
N THR A 159 -14.67 7.46 5.42
CA THR A 159 -13.91 8.26 4.45
C THR A 159 -14.41 8.02 3.02
N GLU A 160 -14.66 9.10 2.28
CA GLU A 160 -15.12 9.07 0.90
C GLU A 160 -14.19 8.24 0.00
N GLY A 161 -14.80 7.42 -0.88
CA GLY A 161 -14.10 6.51 -1.78
C GLY A 161 -13.88 5.10 -1.23
N LEU A 162 -14.25 4.79 0.02
CA LEU A 162 -14.36 3.41 0.52
C LEU A 162 -15.54 2.68 -0.14
N GLU A 163 -15.28 1.54 -0.79
CA GLU A 163 -16.32 0.66 -1.31
C GLU A 163 -16.60 -0.51 -0.35
N PHE A 164 -17.88 -0.80 -0.11
CA PHE A 164 -18.34 -1.83 0.82
C PHE A 164 -19.16 -2.91 0.11
N LYS A 165 -18.89 -4.19 0.43
CA LYS A 165 -19.66 -5.35 -0.02
C LYS A 165 -20.30 -6.08 1.15
N LEU A 166 -21.61 -6.29 1.08
CA LEU A 166 -22.37 -7.13 2.02
C LEU A 166 -22.04 -8.62 1.83
N SER A 167 -21.97 -9.38 2.93
CA SER A 167 -21.80 -10.84 2.90
C SER A 167 -23.00 -11.55 2.28
N ASP A 168 -22.77 -12.75 1.73
CA ASP A 168 -23.82 -13.57 1.08
C ASP A 168 -24.95 -13.99 2.05
N ASP A 169 -24.73 -13.92 3.37
CA ASP A 169 -25.72 -14.17 4.42
C ASP A 169 -26.40 -12.89 4.95
N GLY A 170 -25.99 -11.71 4.50
CA GLY A 170 -26.56 -10.42 4.88
C GLY A 170 -26.23 -9.95 6.30
N THR A 171 -25.17 -10.46 6.92
CA THR A 171 -24.84 -10.18 8.33
C THR A 171 -23.72 -9.16 8.57
N GLN A 172 -22.85 -8.91 7.60
CA GLN A 172 -21.63 -8.10 7.78
C GLN A 172 -21.12 -7.48 6.47
N TYR A 173 -20.36 -6.39 6.58
CA TYR A 173 -19.72 -5.70 5.46
C TYR A 173 -18.21 -5.97 5.38
N SER A 174 -17.68 -5.94 4.16
CA SER A 174 -16.24 -6.00 3.85
C SER A 174 -15.85 -4.77 3.05
N VAL A 175 -14.70 -4.15 3.33
CA VAL A 175 -14.13 -3.10 2.45
C VAL A 175 -13.49 -3.79 1.26
N THR A 176 -13.94 -3.46 0.04
CA THR A 176 -13.49 -4.13 -1.19
C THR A 176 -12.58 -3.31 -2.09
N ASP A 177 -12.68 -1.98 -2.06
CA ASP A 177 -11.77 -1.07 -2.78
C ASP A 177 -11.71 0.29 -2.07
N TYR A 178 -10.71 1.11 -2.44
CA TYR A 178 -10.55 2.50 -2.03
C TYR A 178 -10.12 3.35 -3.22
N THR A 179 -11.08 4.13 -3.74
CA THR A 179 -10.92 5.01 -4.90
C THR A 179 -10.73 6.48 -4.52
N GLY A 180 -10.71 6.80 -3.21
CA GLY A 180 -10.61 8.15 -2.68
C GLY A 180 -9.20 8.77 -2.74
N THR A 181 -9.13 10.04 -2.36
CA THR A 181 -7.89 10.85 -2.38
C THR A 181 -7.51 11.44 -1.03
N ALA A 182 -8.15 10.99 0.06
CA ALA A 182 -7.89 11.47 1.40
C ALA A 182 -6.57 10.91 1.97
N THR A 183 -5.84 11.73 2.71
CA THR A 183 -4.58 11.32 3.37
C THR A 183 -4.82 10.52 4.66
N GLN A 184 -5.97 10.70 5.33
CA GLN A 184 -6.39 9.85 6.44
C GLN A 184 -7.66 9.09 6.05
N VAL A 185 -7.59 7.76 6.09
CA VAL A 185 -8.75 6.88 5.86
C VAL A 185 -9.26 6.31 7.18
N TYR A 186 -10.51 6.61 7.49
CA TYR A 186 -11.25 6.00 8.58
C TYR A 186 -12.21 4.96 8.03
N ILE A 187 -11.99 3.70 8.42
CA ILE A 187 -12.90 2.58 8.16
C ILE A 187 -13.85 2.49 9.38
N PRO A 188 -15.17 2.55 9.19
CA PRO A 188 -16.12 2.59 10.29
C PRO A 188 -16.31 1.22 10.95
N SER A 189 -16.69 1.19 12.23
CA SER A 189 -17.06 -0.06 12.91
C SER A 189 -18.38 -0.66 12.39
N VAL A 190 -19.27 0.19 11.87
CA VAL A 190 -20.62 -0.16 11.37
C VAL A 190 -20.86 0.58 10.06
N TYR A 191 -21.46 -0.11 9.08
CA TYR A 191 -21.93 0.47 7.82
C TYR A 191 -23.38 -0.02 7.58
N GLU A 192 -24.29 0.91 7.26
CA GLU A 192 -25.74 0.63 7.09
C GLU A 192 -26.41 -0.18 8.23
N GLY A 193 -25.88 -0.07 9.46
CA GLY A 193 -26.38 -0.80 10.64
C GLY A 193 -25.83 -2.23 10.81
N LEU A 194 -24.90 -2.67 9.97
CA LEU A 194 -24.20 -3.96 10.07
C LEU A 194 -22.69 -3.76 10.31
N PRO A 195 -21.99 -4.66 11.02
CA PRO A 195 -20.58 -4.49 11.34
C PRO A 195 -19.70 -4.61 10.09
N VAL A 196 -18.68 -3.76 9.98
CA VAL A 196 -17.61 -3.93 8.98
C VAL A 196 -16.54 -4.84 9.58
N THR A 197 -16.45 -6.07 9.10
CA THR A 197 -15.65 -7.13 9.75
C THR A 197 -14.40 -7.53 9.00
N SER A 198 -14.24 -7.13 7.73
CA SER A 198 -13.05 -7.46 6.95
C SER A 198 -12.62 -6.42 5.90
N ILE A 199 -11.34 -6.49 5.50
CA ILE A 199 -10.78 -5.80 4.33
C ILE A 199 -10.33 -6.87 3.33
N SER A 200 -10.81 -6.78 2.08
CA SER A 200 -10.50 -7.74 1.01
C SER A 200 -9.12 -7.51 0.37
N ARG A 201 -8.65 -8.54 -0.35
CA ARG A 201 -7.42 -8.55 -1.13
C ARG A 201 -7.39 -7.36 -2.11
N TYR A 202 -6.28 -6.63 -2.12
CA TYR A 202 -6.05 -5.44 -2.95
C TYR A 202 -6.96 -4.23 -2.69
N ALA A 203 -7.74 -4.19 -1.62
CA ALA A 203 -8.70 -3.10 -1.35
C ALA A 203 -8.07 -1.69 -1.19
N PHE A 204 -6.76 -1.58 -0.95
CA PHE A 204 -6.04 -0.29 -0.98
C PHE A 204 -4.92 -0.24 -2.04
N SER A 205 -4.98 -1.10 -3.06
CA SER A 205 -3.95 -1.22 -4.11
C SER A 205 -3.75 0.05 -4.95
N SER A 206 -4.80 0.84 -5.13
CA SER A 206 -4.75 2.15 -5.82
C SER A 206 -4.37 3.32 -4.91
N ALA A 207 -4.22 3.09 -3.59
CA ALA A 207 -4.25 4.12 -2.56
C ALA A 207 -2.90 4.84 -2.33
N ALA A 208 -2.35 5.42 -3.40
CA ALA A 208 -1.03 6.05 -3.40
C ALA A 208 -0.89 7.30 -2.50
N TYR A 209 -1.99 7.85 -1.98
CA TYR A 209 -2.03 9.13 -1.24
C TYR A 209 -2.36 9.02 0.25
N ILE A 210 -2.66 7.82 0.77
CA ILE A 210 -2.95 7.66 2.20
C ILE A 210 -1.65 7.80 3.00
N ASP A 211 -1.65 8.68 3.99
CA ASP A 211 -0.61 8.82 5.02
C ASP A 211 -0.97 8.03 6.30
N GLU A 212 -2.25 7.85 6.64
CA GLU A 212 -2.74 7.07 7.78
C GLU A 212 -4.02 6.25 7.48
N ILE A 213 -4.07 4.99 7.96
CA ILE A 213 -5.31 4.18 8.01
C ILE A 213 -5.73 3.95 9.48
N ILE A 214 -7.00 4.25 9.79
CA ILE A 214 -7.62 4.00 11.09
C ILE A 214 -8.46 2.71 11.03
N ILE A 215 -8.10 1.73 11.85
CA ILE A 215 -8.68 0.38 11.91
C ILE A 215 -9.73 0.29 13.04
N PRO A 216 -10.99 -0.11 12.75
CA PRO A 216 -12.07 -0.15 13.74
C PRO A 216 -12.03 -1.38 14.66
N ALA A 217 -12.81 -1.33 15.75
CA ALA A 217 -12.93 -2.40 16.73
C ALA A 217 -13.50 -3.71 16.14
N SER A 218 -14.43 -3.57 15.19
CA SER A 218 -15.16 -4.67 14.54
C SER A 218 -14.32 -5.49 13.56
N LEU A 219 -13.15 -5.00 13.16
CA LEU A 219 -12.36 -5.64 12.12
C LEU A 219 -11.74 -6.94 12.64
N THR A 220 -12.09 -8.07 12.01
CA THR A 220 -11.63 -9.41 12.40
C THR A 220 -10.70 -10.05 11.38
N TRP A 221 -10.80 -9.67 10.10
CA TRP A 221 -10.03 -10.31 9.02
C TRP A 221 -9.45 -9.28 8.04
N ILE A 222 -8.17 -9.43 7.71
CA ILE A 222 -7.50 -8.66 6.67
C ILE A 222 -6.94 -9.68 5.68
N GLU A 223 -7.43 -9.64 4.45
CA GLU A 223 -6.94 -10.55 3.41
C GLU A 223 -5.51 -10.17 2.97
N PRO A 224 -4.71 -11.16 2.54
CA PRO A 224 -3.43 -10.91 1.88
C PRO A 224 -3.52 -9.83 0.79
N PHE A 225 -2.51 -8.96 0.75
CA PHE A 225 -2.39 -7.84 -0.19
C PHE A 225 -3.41 -6.71 -0.02
N ALA A 226 -4.20 -6.67 1.07
CA ALA A 226 -5.12 -5.56 1.36
C ALA A 226 -4.46 -4.17 1.28
N PHE A 227 -3.24 -4.03 1.80
CA PHE A 227 -2.45 -2.78 1.83
C PHE A 227 -1.24 -2.77 0.87
N ALA A 228 -1.21 -3.67 -0.12
CA ALA A 228 -0.26 -3.56 -1.23
C ALA A 228 -0.45 -2.20 -1.92
N GLY A 229 0.60 -1.63 -2.53
CA GLY A 229 0.48 -0.36 -3.26
C GLY A 229 0.25 0.92 -2.41
N CYS A 230 0.09 0.86 -1.09
CA CYS A 230 -0.11 2.01 -0.18
C CYS A 230 1.15 2.89 -0.01
N ARG A 231 1.66 3.45 -1.11
CA ARG A 231 3.00 4.06 -1.23
C ARG A 231 3.22 5.38 -0.48
N SER A 232 2.19 5.96 0.14
CA SER A 232 2.37 7.11 1.05
C SER A 232 2.25 6.78 2.53
N LEU A 233 1.87 5.55 2.88
CA LEU A 233 1.44 5.24 4.24
C LEU A 233 2.58 5.45 5.23
N THR A 234 2.34 6.28 6.24
CA THR A 234 3.28 6.60 7.32
C THR A 234 2.92 5.88 8.62
N SER A 235 1.63 5.62 8.84
CA SER A 235 1.12 5.05 10.09
C SER A 235 -0.18 4.26 9.93
N PHE A 236 -0.46 3.42 10.93
CA PHE A 236 -1.80 2.95 11.26
C PHE A 236 -2.21 3.49 12.63
N THR A 237 -3.49 3.76 12.82
CA THR A 237 -4.12 3.80 14.15
C THR A 237 -5.05 2.61 14.27
N VAL A 238 -5.09 1.97 15.43
CA VAL A 238 -6.02 0.86 15.71
C VAL A 238 -6.84 1.18 16.95
N ASN A 239 -8.16 0.99 16.87
CA ASN A 239 -9.04 1.14 18.02
C ASN A 239 -8.61 0.26 19.21
N GLU A 240 -8.69 0.80 20.44
CA GLU A 240 -8.20 0.12 21.65
C GLU A 240 -8.96 -1.18 21.99
N ASP A 241 -10.28 -1.21 21.76
CA ASP A 241 -11.18 -2.35 21.94
C ASP A 241 -11.10 -3.38 20.80
N SER A 242 -10.35 -3.12 19.71
CA SER A 242 -10.13 -4.11 18.64
C SER A 242 -9.54 -5.40 19.22
N LEU A 243 -10.24 -6.52 19.09
CA LEU A 243 -9.79 -7.81 19.64
C LEU A 243 -8.79 -8.54 18.71
N SER A 244 -8.63 -8.05 17.49
CA SER A 244 -7.93 -8.75 16.40
C SER A 244 -6.59 -8.12 16.03
N TYR A 245 -6.46 -6.80 16.14
CA TYR A 245 -5.28 -6.05 15.71
C TYR A 245 -4.77 -5.09 16.78
N CYS A 246 -3.51 -4.67 16.67
CA CYS A 246 -2.95 -3.55 17.41
C CYS A 246 -1.89 -2.82 16.60
N VAL A 247 -1.59 -1.58 16.96
CA VAL A 247 -0.43 -0.83 16.45
C VAL A 247 0.69 -0.84 17.49
N ILE A 248 1.94 -0.97 17.02
CA ILE A 248 3.15 -0.73 17.81
C ILE A 248 4.09 0.07 16.93
N ASP A 249 4.51 1.26 17.38
CA ASP A 249 5.41 2.14 16.61
C ASP A 249 4.90 2.32 15.17
N ASP A 250 3.66 2.78 15.02
CA ASP A 250 2.93 3.02 13.75
C ASP A 250 2.71 1.79 12.83
N ILE A 251 3.20 0.60 13.21
CA ILE A 251 3.17 -0.66 12.44
C ILE A 251 2.01 -1.53 12.91
N LEU A 252 1.29 -2.15 11.96
CA LEU A 252 0.11 -2.98 12.22
C LEU A 252 0.50 -4.43 12.54
N PHE A 253 -0.02 -4.95 13.65
CA PHE A 253 0.16 -6.34 14.13
C PHE A 253 -1.19 -7.00 14.44
N SER A 254 -1.18 -8.34 14.56
CA SER A 254 -2.23 -9.05 15.29
C SER A 254 -2.26 -8.62 16.78
N LYS A 255 -3.41 -8.71 17.46
CA LYS A 255 -3.56 -8.29 18.88
C LYS A 255 -2.62 -9.07 19.83
N ASP A 256 -2.25 -10.29 19.46
CA ASP A 256 -1.31 -11.15 20.18
C ASP A 256 0.17 -10.96 19.76
N GLN A 257 0.43 -10.04 18.84
CA GLN A 257 1.76 -9.64 18.34
C GLN A 257 2.56 -10.76 17.64
N ARG A 258 1.91 -11.89 17.29
CA ARG A 258 2.53 -13.01 16.58
C ARG A 258 2.72 -12.77 15.09
N THR A 259 1.93 -11.88 14.49
CA THR A 259 2.01 -11.57 13.05
C THR A 259 2.20 -10.08 12.84
N LEU A 260 3.25 -9.70 12.12
CA LEU A 260 3.39 -8.36 11.57
C LEU A 260 2.59 -8.30 10.27
N ILE A 261 1.54 -7.47 10.24
CA ILE A 261 0.56 -7.39 9.16
C ILE A 261 1.00 -6.38 8.10
N CYS A 262 1.39 -5.17 8.50
CA CYS A 262 1.89 -4.14 7.57
C CYS A 262 2.77 -3.10 8.29
N TYR A 263 3.96 -2.88 7.72
CA TYR A 263 4.88 -1.79 7.99
C TYR A 263 4.60 -0.67 6.96
N PRO A 264 4.28 0.57 7.39
CA PRO A 264 3.90 1.64 6.46
C PRO A 264 5.05 2.00 5.49
N ALA A 265 4.74 2.11 4.19
CA ALA A 265 5.74 2.26 3.13
C ALA A 265 6.66 3.50 3.27
N LYS A 266 6.16 4.58 3.88
CA LYS A 266 6.91 5.81 4.20
C LYS A 266 7.26 5.98 5.68
N LYS A 267 7.00 5.00 6.58
CA LYS A 267 7.38 5.14 7.99
C LYS A 267 8.87 5.51 8.09
N GLU A 268 9.14 6.59 8.82
CA GLU A 268 10.49 7.09 9.05
C GLU A 268 11.34 6.09 9.84
N GLY A 269 12.60 5.92 9.42
CA GLY A 269 13.54 5.00 10.04
C GLY A 269 14.29 4.13 9.02
N ALA A 270 15.61 4.31 8.96
CA ALA A 270 16.47 3.58 8.03
C ALA A 270 16.67 2.09 8.39
N THR A 271 16.31 1.67 9.60
CA THR A 271 16.60 0.33 10.13
C THR A 271 15.46 -0.17 11.02
N TYR A 272 15.01 -1.41 10.83
CA TYR A 272 14.01 -2.03 11.68
C TYR A 272 14.45 -3.41 12.20
N GLN A 273 14.08 -3.73 13.43
CA GLN A 273 14.25 -5.06 14.01
C GLN A 273 12.87 -5.61 14.35
N ILE A 274 12.46 -6.69 13.70
CA ILE A 274 11.17 -7.32 13.97
C ILE A 274 11.19 -7.84 15.42
N PRO A 275 10.17 -7.56 16.27
CA PRO A 275 10.20 -7.94 17.67
C PRO A 275 10.32 -9.46 17.90
N ASN A 276 11.14 -9.85 18.89
CA ASN A 276 11.20 -11.24 19.36
C ASN A 276 9.84 -11.67 19.90
N GLY A 277 9.26 -12.72 19.33
CA GLY A 277 7.90 -13.19 19.62
C GLY A 277 6.95 -13.09 18.43
N VAL A 278 7.30 -12.30 17.40
CA VAL A 278 6.67 -12.41 16.08
C VAL A 278 7.04 -13.77 15.48
N GLU A 279 6.03 -14.54 15.07
CA GLU A 279 6.14 -15.88 14.47
C GLU A 279 5.98 -15.85 12.95
N ALA A 280 5.35 -14.82 12.38
CA ALA A 280 5.13 -14.65 10.94
C ALA A 280 5.18 -13.18 10.46
N VAL A 281 5.63 -12.98 9.22
CA VAL A 281 5.50 -11.73 8.46
C VAL A 281 4.47 -11.95 7.35
N PHE A 282 3.46 -11.09 7.29
CA PHE A 282 2.30 -11.26 6.40
C PHE A 282 2.58 -10.87 4.94
N ASN A 283 1.65 -11.19 4.05
CA ASN A 283 1.76 -10.92 2.62
C ASN A 283 1.90 -9.41 2.35
N SER A 284 2.91 -9.03 1.58
CA SER A 284 3.27 -7.63 1.29
C SER A 284 3.49 -6.73 2.51
N ALA A 285 3.82 -7.30 3.68
CA ALA A 285 3.90 -6.53 4.92
C ALA A 285 4.96 -5.40 4.90
N PHE A 286 5.99 -5.46 4.06
CA PHE A 286 6.98 -4.39 3.84
C PHE A 286 7.08 -3.99 2.35
N GLU A 287 6.04 -4.25 1.55
CA GLU A 287 6.04 -3.96 0.11
C GLU A 287 6.25 -2.45 -0.16
N GLY A 288 7.09 -2.11 -1.14
CA GLY A 288 7.29 -0.74 -1.61
C GLY A 288 7.84 0.22 -0.55
N THR A 289 8.43 -0.31 0.53
CA THR A 289 9.02 0.48 1.61
C THR A 289 10.18 1.35 1.12
N GLN A 290 10.05 2.68 1.27
CA GLN A 290 10.94 3.66 0.68
C GLN A 290 12.09 4.08 1.58
N ASN A 291 11.81 4.29 2.87
CA ASN A 291 12.77 4.80 3.86
C ASN A 291 13.60 3.68 4.54
N LEU A 292 13.13 2.43 4.47
CA LEU A 292 13.70 1.30 5.20
C LEU A 292 14.88 0.66 4.44
N SER A 293 16.10 0.83 4.95
CA SER A 293 17.35 0.38 4.30
C SER A 293 17.91 -0.94 4.85
N HIS A 294 17.48 -1.36 6.05
CA HIS A 294 17.91 -2.61 6.69
C HIS A 294 16.80 -3.21 7.56
N VAL A 295 16.62 -4.54 7.47
CA VAL A 295 15.76 -5.31 8.39
C VAL A 295 16.54 -6.46 9.04
N THR A 296 16.38 -6.60 10.35
CA THR A 296 16.73 -7.82 11.10
C THR A 296 15.46 -8.62 11.41
N ILE A 297 15.43 -9.88 11.00
CA ILE A 297 14.34 -10.83 11.24
C ILE A 297 14.81 -11.85 12.30
N PRO A 298 14.16 -11.96 13.47
CA PRO A 298 14.64 -12.79 14.57
C PRO A 298 14.30 -14.29 14.38
N ASP A 299 14.99 -15.13 15.15
CA ASP A 299 14.79 -16.59 15.19
C ASP A 299 13.38 -17.05 15.63
N SER A 300 12.52 -16.16 16.13
CA SER A 300 11.11 -16.48 16.39
C SER A 300 10.25 -16.52 15.14
N VAL A 301 10.64 -15.81 14.08
CA VAL A 301 9.90 -15.80 12.80
C VAL A 301 10.15 -17.12 12.08
N THR A 302 9.06 -17.75 11.64
CA THR A 302 9.06 -19.05 10.94
C THR A 302 8.43 -18.99 9.55
N VAL A 303 7.74 -17.89 9.22
CA VAL A 303 7.08 -17.67 7.94
C VAL A 303 7.37 -16.25 7.44
N LEU A 304 7.92 -16.15 6.22
CA LEU A 304 7.89 -14.93 5.41
C LEU A 304 6.93 -15.18 4.25
N ALA A 305 5.80 -14.49 4.23
CA ALA A 305 4.76 -14.69 3.23
C ALA A 305 5.14 -14.14 1.84
N THR A 306 4.43 -14.57 0.80
CA THR A 306 4.61 -14.11 -0.60
C THR A 306 4.64 -12.58 -0.70
N TYR A 307 5.60 -12.05 -1.46
CA TYR A 307 5.87 -10.61 -1.65
C TYR A 307 6.15 -9.80 -0.37
N ALA A 308 6.44 -10.43 0.79
CA ALA A 308 6.57 -9.73 2.08
C ALA A 308 7.53 -8.53 2.12
N PHE A 309 8.55 -8.46 1.24
CA PHE A 309 9.44 -7.31 1.07
C PHE A 309 9.55 -6.84 -0.41
N SER A 310 8.58 -7.17 -1.27
CA SER A 310 8.66 -6.81 -2.71
C SER A 310 8.82 -5.31 -2.92
N ASP A 311 9.57 -4.91 -3.96
CA ASP A 311 9.78 -3.51 -4.36
C ASP A 311 10.41 -2.62 -3.26
N SER A 312 10.99 -3.23 -2.22
CA SER A 312 11.56 -2.50 -1.08
C SER A 312 12.91 -1.84 -1.41
N SER A 313 13.14 -0.67 -0.79
CA SER A 313 14.42 0.05 -0.81
C SER A 313 15.52 -0.59 0.06
N LEU A 314 15.27 -1.76 0.66
CA LEU A 314 16.26 -2.50 1.44
C LEU A 314 17.61 -2.59 0.72
N THR A 315 18.68 -2.24 1.45
CA THR A 315 20.08 -2.43 1.02
C THR A 315 20.69 -3.70 1.62
N SER A 316 20.13 -4.18 2.73
CA SER A 316 20.57 -5.40 3.42
C SER A 316 19.47 -6.03 4.26
N VAL A 317 19.51 -7.35 4.41
CA VAL A 317 18.60 -8.09 5.31
C VAL A 317 19.36 -9.19 6.08
N ILE A 318 19.03 -9.35 7.35
CA ILE A 318 19.47 -10.47 8.18
C ILE A 318 18.24 -11.35 8.48
N ILE A 319 18.30 -12.61 8.05
CA ILE A 319 17.22 -13.59 8.13
C ILE A 319 17.57 -14.59 9.24
N GLY A 320 16.72 -14.69 10.26
CA GLY A 320 16.94 -15.55 11.43
C GLY A 320 16.89 -17.05 11.14
N ASN A 321 17.32 -17.85 12.12
CA ASN A 321 17.42 -19.31 12.03
C ASN A 321 16.07 -20.05 12.07
N GLY A 322 14.96 -19.35 12.34
CA GLY A 322 13.62 -19.95 12.42
C GLY A 322 12.96 -20.22 11.07
N ILE A 323 13.50 -19.66 9.97
CA ILE A 323 12.90 -19.70 8.64
C ILE A 323 13.39 -20.91 7.86
N GLU A 324 12.52 -21.91 7.71
CA GLU A 324 12.78 -23.11 6.91
C GLU A 324 12.69 -22.83 5.39
N GLU A 325 11.88 -21.86 4.95
CA GLU A 325 11.62 -21.59 3.54
C GLU A 325 11.46 -20.08 3.25
N ILE A 326 12.13 -19.57 2.21
CA ILE A 326 11.83 -18.24 1.62
C ILE A 326 10.80 -18.45 0.51
N LEU A 327 9.59 -17.92 0.66
CA LEU A 327 8.49 -18.13 -0.28
C LEU A 327 8.62 -17.30 -1.58
N LEU A 328 7.69 -17.53 -2.51
CA LEU A 328 7.59 -16.89 -3.82
C LEU A 328 7.72 -15.36 -3.73
N SER A 329 8.63 -14.80 -4.53
CA SER A 329 8.85 -13.36 -4.71
C SER A 329 9.05 -12.53 -3.43
N VAL A 330 9.49 -13.12 -2.30
CA VAL A 330 9.61 -12.42 -1.01
C VAL A 330 10.45 -11.13 -1.08
N PHE A 331 11.56 -11.12 -1.84
CA PHE A 331 12.40 -9.95 -2.11
C PHE A 331 12.42 -9.59 -3.62
N GLU A 332 11.36 -9.87 -4.37
CA GLU A 332 11.30 -9.46 -5.78
C GLU A 332 11.40 -7.94 -5.92
N ASN A 333 12.10 -7.48 -6.95
CA ASN A 333 12.34 -6.07 -7.26
C ASN A 333 12.94 -5.23 -6.10
N CYS A 334 13.61 -5.86 -5.12
CA CYS A 334 14.44 -5.17 -4.13
C CYS A 334 15.72 -4.61 -4.80
N THR A 335 15.55 -3.64 -5.69
CA THR A 335 16.62 -3.19 -6.61
C THR A 335 17.86 -2.67 -5.91
N ASN A 336 17.73 -2.16 -4.68
CA ASN A 336 18.83 -1.64 -3.86
C ASN A 336 19.56 -2.71 -3.02
N LEU A 337 19.04 -3.94 -2.95
CA LEU A 337 19.54 -4.99 -2.07
C LEU A 337 20.93 -5.46 -2.48
N LYS A 338 21.90 -5.37 -1.56
CA LYS A 338 23.31 -5.73 -1.78
C LYS A 338 23.77 -6.92 -0.93
N ASN A 339 23.22 -7.05 0.28
CA ASN A 339 23.70 -8.01 1.28
C ASN A 339 22.52 -8.81 1.84
N VAL A 340 22.55 -10.13 1.69
CA VAL A 340 21.59 -11.05 2.31
C VAL A 340 22.36 -11.99 3.22
N GLN A 341 22.04 -11.97 4.51
CA GLN A 341 22.60 -12.91 5.48
C GLN A 341 21.50 -13.89 5.90
N PHE A 342 21.68 -15.17 5.56
CA PHE A 342 20.79 -16.25 5.99
C PHE A 342 21.23 -16.86 7.33
N GLY A 343 20.26 -17.27 8.14
CA GLY A 343 20.45 -18.19 9.25
C GLY A 343 20.58 -19.65 8.77
N SER A 344 21.03 -20.54 9.65
CA SER A 344 21.31 -21.95 9.31
C SER A 344 20.09 -22.87 9.33
N GLY A 345 18.88 -22.31 9.29
CA GLY A 345 17.61 -23.06 9.30
C GLY A 345 17.00 -23.28 7.91
N LEU A 346 17.55 -22.64 6.87
CA LEU A 346 16.94 -22.56 5.55
C LEU A 346 17.10 -23.87 4.75
N ILE A 347 15.99 -24.35 4.18
CA ILE A 347 15.89 -25.62 3.43
C ILE A 347 15.51 -25.39 1.97
N ARG A 348 14.65 -24.39 1.67
CA ARG A 348 14.20 -24.06 0.29
C ARG A 348 14.14 -22.56 0.05
N ILE A 349 14.50 -22.15 -1.16
CA ILE A 349 14.18 -20.82 -1.71
C ILE A 349 13.24 -21.03 -2.88
N TRP A 350 12.01 -20.50 -2.80
CA TRP A 350 10.99 -20.62 -3.84
C TRP A 350 11.19 -19.61 -4.98
N ASP A 351 10.46 -19.84 -6.07
CA ASP A 351 10.50 -19.08 -7.32
C ASP A 351 10.53 -17.56 -7.15
N SER A 352 11.29 -16.88 -8.01
CA SER A 352 11.45 -15.42 -8.07
C SER A 352 11.87 -14.71 -6.77
N ALA A 353 12.25 -15.44 -5.70
CA ALA A 353 12.42 -14.86 -4.37
C ALA A 353 13.40 -13.68 -4.25
N PHE A 354 14.38 -13.54 -5.15
CA PHE A 354 15.29 -12.39 -5.27
C PHE A 354 15.31 -11.79 -6.69
N ARG A 355 14.28 -12.06 -7.50
CA ARG A 355 14.19 -11.62 -8.91
C ARG A 355 14.32 -10.09 -9.01
N PHE A 356 15.05 -9.62 -10.02
CA PHE A 356 15.38 -8.20 -10.22
C PHE A 356 16.13 -7.48 -9.06
N CYS A 357 16.74 -8.19 -8.10
CA CYS A 357 17.67 -7.60 -7.10
C CYS A 357 18.94 -7.06 -7.78
N SER A 358 18.81 -5.92 -8.45
CA SER A 358 19.74 -5.44 -9.47
C SER A 358 21.06 -4.92 -8.91
N ASN A 359 21.13 -4.63 -7.61
CA ASN A 359 22.38 -4.31 -6.89
C ASN A 359 22.96 -5.48 -6.08
N LEU A 360 22.40 -6.69 -6.15
CA LEU A 360 22.93 -7.84 -5.40
C LEU A 360 24.28 -8.24 -6.02
N GLU A 361 25.39 -8.01 -5.30
CA GLU A 361 26.76 -8.22 -5.79
C GLU A 361 27.30 -9.63 -5.44
N SER A 362 26.77 -10.23 -4.37
CA SER A 362 27.16 -11.55 -3.88
C SER A 362 26.01 -12.28 -3.18
N ILE A 363 25.93 -13.60 -3.31
CA ILE A 363 25.04 -14.47 -2.52
C ILE A 363 25.78 -15.74 -2.06
N VAL A 364 25.58 -16.10 -0.79
CA VAL A 364 26.02 -17.37 -0.21
C VAL A 364 24.79 -18.12 0.27
N ILE A 365 24.43 -19.20 -0.43
CA ILE A 365 23.36 -20.10 -0.02
C ILE A 365 23.87 -20.95 1.15
N PRO A 366 23.15 -21.05 2.29
CA PRO A 366 23.63 -21.77 3.45
C PRO A 366 23.55 -23.29 3.27
N GLU A 367 24.48 -24.02 3.90
CA GLU A 367 24.44 -25.47 4.04
C GLU A 367 23.09 -25.95 4.60
N GLY A 368 22.52 -26.99 3.97
CA GLY A 368 21.20 -27.52 4.32
C GLY A 368 20.08 -27.10 3.38
N VAL A 369 20.29 -26.10 2.53
CA VAL A 369 19.39 -25.83 1.40
C VAL A 369 19.46 -26.99 0.41
N THR A 370 18.28 -27.49 0.02
CA THR A 370 18.12 -28.64 -0.89
C THR A 370 17.51 -28.26 -2.25
N SER A 371 16.80 -27.13 -2.33
CA SER A 371 16.12 -26.70 -3.54
C SER A 371 16.11 -25.17 -3.69
N ILE A 372 16.42 -24.72 -4.90
CA ILE A 372 16.36 -23.34 -5.38
C ILE A 372 15.35 -23.33 -6.53
N GLY A 373 14.27 -22.55 -6.42
CA GLY A 373 13.17 -22.52 -7.40
C GLY A 373 13.49 -21.83 -8.73
N ASN A 374 12.45 -21.63 -9.55
CA ASN A 374 12.58 -20.99 -10.86
C ASN A 374 12.90 -19.50 -10.73
N GLY A 375 13.83 -18.99 -11.54
CA GLY A 375 14.10 -17.56 -11.66
C GLY A 375 14.54 -16.83 -10.38
N VAL A 376 14.99 -17.55 -9.34
CA VAL A 376 15.26 -16.99 -8.00
C VAL A 376 16.15 -15.74 -8.02
N PHE A 377 17.24 -15.75 -8.79
CA PHE A 377 18.15 -14.62 -8.99
C PHE A 377 18.06 -14.04 -10.41
N MET A 378 16.97 -14.31 -11.13
CA MET A 378 16.77 -13.84 -12.51
C MET A 378 16.93 -12.31 -12.57
N ASN A 379 17.80 -11.86 -13.48
CA ASN A 379 18.15 -10.45 -13.66
C ASN A 379 18.69 -9.73 -12.40
N CYS A 380 19.36 -10.44 -11.48
CA CYS A 380 20.26 -9.80 -10.51
C CYS A 380 21.52 -9.28 -11.22
N MET A 381 21.40 -8.15 -11.92
CA MET A 381 22.37 -7.69 -12.94
C MET A 381 23.80 -7.43 -12.45
N LYS A 382 24.05 -7.37 -11.13
CA LYS A 382 25.40 -7.24 -10.54
C LYS A 382 25.90 -8.51 -9.84
N LEU A 383 25.14 -9.60 -9.85
CA LEU A 383 25.49 -10.79 -9.09
C LEU A 383 26.65 -11.52 -9.76
N VAL A 384 27.84 -11.39 -9.16
CA VAL A 384 29.09 -12.00 -9.61
C VAL A 384 29.55 -13.11 -8.67
N ASN A 385 29.40 -12.96 -7.36
CA ASN A 385 29.93 -13.92 -6.40
C ASN A 385 28.81 -14.84 -5.89
N ILE A 386 28.71 -16.05 -6.43
CA ILE A 386 27.65 -17.02 -6.10
C ILE A 386 28.28 -18.24 -5.43
N THR A 387 27.78 -18.62 -4.25
CA THR A 387 28.14 -19.88 -3.58
C THR A 387 26.88 -20.71 -3.35
N ILE A 388 26.87 -21.92 -3.93
CA ILE A 388 25.84 -22.95 -3.74
C ILE A 388 26.52 -24.14 -3.05
N PRO A 389 25.95 -24.72 -1.97
CA PRO A 389 26.52 -25.87 -1.29
C PRO A 389 26.15 -27.19 -1.97
N ASP A 390 27.00 -28.21 -1.76
CA ASP A 390 26.79 -29.58 -2.27
C ASP A 390 25.48 -30.22 -1.78
N SER A 391 24.77 -29.64 -0.80
CA SER A 391 23.43 -30.08 -0.35
C SER A 391 22.30 -29.77 -1.34
N VAL A 392 22.50 -28.89 -2.32
CA VAL A 392 21.44 -28.49 -3.27
C VAL A 392 21.23 -29.54 -4.37
N THR A 393 20.10 -30.23 -4.30
CA THR A 393 19.68 -31.28 -5.25
C THR A 393 18.70 -30.80 -6.32
N SER A 394 18.20 -29.56 -6.26
CA SER A 394 17.26 -29.01 -7.24
C SER A 394 17.56 -27.53 -7.49
N ILE A 395 17.63 -27.13 -8.76
CA ILE A 395 17.83 -25.75 -9.20
C ILE A 395 16.88 -25.52 -10.39
N GLY A 396 15.92 -24.61 -10.23
CA GLY A 396 14.86 -24.34 -11.19
C GLY A 396 15.31 -23.62 -12.46
N GLN A 397 14.41 -23.58 -13.44
CA GLN A 397 14.61 -22.92 -14.72
C GLN A 397 14.94 -21.43 -14.51
N TYR A 398 15.87 -20.90 -15.31
CA TYR A 398 16.29 -19.48 -15.27
C TYR A 398 16.83 -18.97 -13.92
N ALA A 399 17.14 -19.83 -12.95
CA ALA A 399 17.49 -19.44 -11.57
C ALA A 399 18.60 -18.38 -11.45
N PHE A 400 19.54 -18.33 -12.42
CA PHE A 400 20.62 -17.34 -12.49
C PHE A 400 20.67 -16.58 -13.84
N GLU A 401 19.61 -16.66 -14.65
CA GLU A 401 19.57 -16.00 -15.97
C GLU A 401 19.72 -14.47 -15.82
N GLY A 402 20.45 -13.83 -16.72
CA GLY A 402 20.60 -12.38 -16.73
C GLY A 402 21.49 -11.81 -15.61
N THR A 403 22.02 -12.63 -14.71
CA THR A 403 23.04 -12.23 -13.73
C THR A 403 24.36 -11.80 -14.40
N ALA A 404 25.24 -11.13 -13.66
CA ALA A 404 26.58 -10.83 -14.18
C ALA A 404 27.41 -12.12 -14.36
N TYR A 405 27.31 -13.07 -13.42
CA TYR A 405 27.97 -14.37 -13.48
C TYR A 405 27.59 -15.16 -14.75
N TYR A 406 26.29 -15.25 -15.06
CA TYR A 406 25.78 -15.91 -16.27
C TYR A 406 26.31 -15.27 -17.57
N LYS A 407 26.54 -13.95 -17.57
CA LYS A 407 26.99 -13.16 -18.73
C LYS A 407 28.51 -13.12 -18.91
N ASP A 408 29.28 -13.65 -17.97
CA ASP A 408 30.75 -13.70 -18.08
C ASP A 408 31.18 -15.03 -18.71
N GLU A 409 31.70 -14.95 -19.93
CA GLU A 409 32.20 -16.08 -20.73
C GLU A 409 33.23 -16.94 -19.96
N ALA A 410 33.93 -16.38 -18.98
CA ALA A 410 34.90 -17.12 -18.16
C ALA A 410 34.28 -18.20 -17.25
N ASN A 411 32.95 -18.16 -17.01
CA ASN A 411 32.24 -19.16 -16.21
C ASN A 411 31.65 -20.32 -17.04
N TRP A 412 31.84 -20.31 -18.36
CA TRP A 412 31.32 -21.33 -19.28
C TRP A 412 32.43 -22.32 -19.69
N GLU A 413 32.47 -23.48 -19.05
CA GLU A 413 33.39 -24.56 -19.40
C GLU A 413 32.85 -25.34 -20.62
N ASN A 414 33.49 -25.19 -21.79
CA ASN A 414 33.11 -25.85 -23.06
C ASN A 414 31.63 -25.67 -23.45
N GLY A 415 31.08 -24.48 -23.22
CA GLY A 415 29.67 -24.18 -23.49
C GLY A 415 28.70 -24.62 -22.39
N ILE A 416 29.18 -24.97 -21.20
CA ILE A 416 28.35 -25.31 -20.04
C ILE A 416 28.67 -24.34 -18.88
N LEU A 417 27.65 -23.62 -18.39
CA LEU A 417 27.74 -22.75 -17.23
C LEU A 417 27.71 -23.57 -15.94
N TYR A 418 28.77 -23.48 -15.14
CA TYR A 418 28.83 -24.06 -13.80
C TYR A 418 28.76 -22.97 -12.73
N VAL A 419 28.02 -23.20 -11.65
CA VAL A 419 28.18 -22.48 -10.37
C VAL A 419 28.65 -23.49 -9.34
N GLY A 420 29.89 -23.38 -8.87
CA GLY A 420 30.47 -24.38 -7.98
C GLY A 420 30.42 -25.78 -8.61
N ASN A 421 29.78 -26.74 -7.93
CA ASN A 421 29.57 -28.12 -8.41
C ASN A 421 28.20 -28.34 -9.09
N HIS A 422 27.54 -27.29 -9.59
CA HIS A 422 26.21 -27.40 -10.18
C HIS A 422 26.20 -26.85 -11.61
N VAL A 423 25.70 -27.64 -12.56
CA VAL A 423 25.46 -27.21 -13.95
C VAL A 423 24.17 -26.40 -13.99
N ILE A 424 24.22 -25.19 -14.55
CA ILE A 424 23.09 -24.25 -14.57
C ILE A 424 22.41 -24.20 -15.95
N LYS A 425 23.19 -24.08 -17.04
CA LYS A 425 22.69 -24.06 -18.41
C LYS A 425 23.82 -24.43 -19.38
N ALA A 426 23.49 -25.06 -20.50
CA ALA A 426 24.38 -25.24 -21.64
C ALA A 426 23.99 -24.26 -22.76
N ASP A 427 24.98 -23.78 -23.51
CA ASP A 427 24.72 -22.98 -24.71
C ASP A 427 24.03 -23.86 -25.76
N TYR A 428 23.12 -23.27 -26.54
CA TYR A 428 22.38 -23.96 -27.60
C TYR A 428 23.30 -24.58 -28.68
N ASN A 429 24.55 -24.11 -28.76
CA ASN A 429 25.62 -24.56 -29.65
C ASN A 429 26.71 -25.37 -28.91
N VAL A 430 26.41 -25.92 -27.72
CA VAL A 430 27.30 -26.85 -26.99
C VAL A 430 27.75 -28.00 -27.89
N GLU A 431 28.95 -28.55 -27.63
CA GLU A 431 29.47 -29.69 -28.39
C GLU A 431 28.47 -30.85 -28.44
N SER A 432 28.43 -31.60 -29.54
CA SER A 432 27.44 -32.67 -29.76
C SER A 432 27.61 -33.89 -28.84
N SER A 433 28.69 -33.94 -28.04
CA SER A 433 28.97 -35.01 -27.07
C SER A 433 29.83 -34.48 -25.90
N PRO A 434 29.30 -33.53 -25.10
CA PRO A 434 30.07 -32.87 -24.06
C PRO A 434 30.20 -33.79 -22.84
N SER A 435 31.21 -33.52 -22.01
CA SER A 435 31.43 -34.22 -20.75
C SER A 435 31.17 -33.29 -19.58
N ILE A 436 30.32 -33.71 -18.65
CA ILE A 436 30.12 -33.01 -17.37
C ILE A 436 31.37 -33.20 -16.50
N ARG A 437 31.78 -32.14 -15.80
CA ARG A 437 32.98 -32.12 -14.96
C ARG A 437 32.85 -33.06 -13.75
N GLU A 438 33.83 -33.95 -13.53
CA GLU A 438 33.89 -34.78 -12.31
C GLU A 438 33.87 -33.88 -11.05
N GLY A 439 33.14 -34.34 -10.03
CA GLY A 439 32.84 -33.60 -8.81
C GLY A 439 31.47 -32.89 -8.82
N THR A 440 30.90 -32.61 -10.00
CA THR A 440 29.54 -32.03 -10.17
C THR A 440 28.49 -32.87 -9.44
N LYS A 441 27.57 -32.22 -8.71
CA LYS A 441 26.50 -32.85 -7.93
C LYS A 441 25.15 -32.84 -8.62
N THR A 442 24.83 -31.73 -9.28
CA THR A 442 23.46 -31.41 -9.72
C THR A 442 23.50 -30.80 -11.11
N ILE A 443 22.59 -31.25 -11.97
CA ILE A 443 22.26 -30.59 -13.24
C ILE A 443 20.90 -29.91 -13.06
N ALA A 444 20.81 -28.61 -13.35
CA ALA A 444 19.59 -27.82 -13.16
C ALA A 444 18.45 -28.20 -14.14
N ASP A 445 17.23 -27.81 -13.78
CA ASP A 445 16.05 -27.98 -14.62
C ASP A 445 16.25 -27.23 -15.96
N PHE A 446 15.91 -27.87 -17.08
CA PHE A 446 16.13 -27.38 -18.46
C PHE A 446 17.59 -27.03 -18.82
N ALA A 447 18.61 -27.52 -18.07
CA ALA A 447 20.00 -27.11 -18.30
C ALA A 447 20.48 -27.30 -19.75
N PHE A 448 20.13 -28.41 -20.41
CA PHE A 448 20.45 -28.68 -21.81
C PHE A 448 19.27 -28.44 -22.77
N SER A 449 18.19 -27.76 -22.34
CA SER A 449 17.05 -27.50 -23.23
C SER A 449 17.47 -26.80 -24.52
N ASP A 450 16.77 -27.14 -25.62
CA ASP A 450 16.93 -26.57 -26.96
C ASP A 450 18.31 -26.81 -27.60
N CYS A 451 19.15 -27.67 -27.02
CA CYS A 451 20.46 -28.04 -27.56
C CYS A 451 20.31 -29.01 -28.75
N SER A 452 19.72 -28.52 -29.85
CA SER A 452 19.35 -29.29 -31.05
C SER A 452 20.51 -30.01 -31.76
N HIS A 453 21.77 -29.67 -31.45
CA HIS A 453 22.98 -30.35 -31.95
C HIS A 453 23.57 -31.38 -30.98
N LEU A 454 23.02 -31.53 -29.78
CA LEU A 454 23.43 -32.53 -28.79
C LEU A 454 23.03 -33.92 -29.30
N ILE A 455 24.01 -34.80 -29.51
CA ILE A 455 23.81 -36.21 -29.94
C ILE A 455 23.91 -37.14 -28.72
N GLY A 456 24.76 -36.81 -27.76
CA GLY A 456 24.78 -37.47 -26.47
C GLY A 456 25.50 -36.65 -25.41
N ILE A 457 25.66 -37.20 -24.20
CA ILE A 457 26.33 -36.53 -23.08
C ILE A 457 26.98 -37.55 -22.14
N LEU A 458 28.18 -37.23 -21.63
CA LEU A 458 28.84 -38.00 -20.58
C LEU A 458 28.60 -37.36 -19.20
N ILE A 459 28.01 -38.13 -18.28
CA ILE A 459 27.66 -37.70 -16.92
C ILE A 459 28.47 -38.52 -15.91
N PRO A 460 29.33 -37.89 -15.08
CA PRO A 460 30.22 -38.59 -14.17
C PRO A 460 29.50 -39.10 -12.93
N ASN A 461 30.16 -40.04 -12.24
CA ASN A 461 29.60 -40.72 -11.07
C ASN A 461 29.28 -39.78 -9.89
N SER A 462 29.91 -38.62 -9.84
CA SER A 462 29.68 -37.60 -8.81
C SER A 462 28.29 -36.98 -8.84
N VAL A 463 27.59 -37.03 -9.98
CA VAL A 463 26.27 -36.43 -10.16
C VAL A 463 25.24 -37.29 -9.41
N THR A 464 24.54 -36.63 -8.49
CA THR A 464 23.55 -37.22 -7.58
C THR A 464 22.13 -36.78 -7.89
N SER A 465 21.93 -35.72 -8.69
CA SER A 465 20.61 -35.30 -9.16
C SER A 465 20.66 -34.64 -10.55
N ILE A 466 19.61 -34.84 -11.33
CA ILE A 466 19.40 -34.26 -12.66
C ILE A 466 17.99 -33.68 -12.72
N GLY A 467 17.89 -32.41 -13.10
CA GLY A 467 16.66 -31.63 -13.08
C GLY A 467 15.61 -32.05 -14.11
N GLN A 468 14.38 -31.58 -13.88
CA GLN A 468 13.27 -31.79 -14.81
C GLN A 468 13.57 -31.19 -16.17
N TYR A 469 13.09 -31.84 -17.24
CA TYR A 469 13.19 -31.36 -18.63
C TYR A 469 14.62 -31.03 -19.09
N THR A 470 15.66 -31.60 -18.45
CA THR A 470 17.08 -31.28 -18.72
C THR A 470 17.42 -31.31 -20.21
N PHE A 471 16.90 -32.28 -20.97
CA PHE A 471 17.15 -32.45 -22.42
C PHE A 471 15.93 -32.13 -23.30
N SER A 472 15.03 -31.25 -22.86
CA SER A 472 13.88 -30.83 -23.68
C SER A 472 14.34 -30.30 -25.04
N ASP A 473 13.61 -30.62 -26.10
CA ASP A 473 13.80 -30.06 -27.45
C ASP A 473 15.20 -30.32 -28.08
N CYS A 474 15.94 -31.29 -27.55
CA CYS A 474 17.23 -31.73 -28.08
C CYS A 474 17.04 -32.67 -29.29
N THR A 475 16.66 -32.12 -30.43
CA THR A 475 16.18 -32.88 -31.61
C THR A 475 17.17 -33.83 -32.29
N SER A 476 18.46 -33.84 -31.92
CA SER A 476 19.47 -34.81 -32.40
C SER A 476 19.87 -35.86 -31.35
N PHE A 477 19.26 -35.86 -30.17
CA PHE A 477 19.76 -36.54 -28.98
C PHE A 477 19.45 -38.04 -28.99
N GLY A 478 20.49 -38.88 -28.98
CA GLY A 478 20.39 -40.34 -29.06
C GLY A 478 21.06 -41.13 -27.94
N ALA A 479 21.81 -40.51 -27.01
CA ALA A 479 22.43 -41.24 -25.90
C ALA A 479 22.77 -40.41 -24.65
N VAL A 480 22.27 -40.82 -23.48
CA VAL A 480 22.88 -40.45 -22.18
C VAL A 480 23.89 -41.54 -21.80
N LEU A 481 25.10 -41.14 -21.44
CA LEU A 481 26.17 -42.04 -21.03
C LEU A 481 26.61 -41.70 -19.60
N PHE A 482 26.45 -42.64 -18.67
CA PHE A 482 26.96 -42.49 -17.32
C PHE A 482 28.35 -43.13 -17.20
N GLU A 483 29.28 -42.43 -16.55
CA GLU A 483 30.51 -43.08 -16.08
C GLU A 483 30.17 -44.07 -14.97
N ASP A 484 30.83 -45.23 -14.99
CA ASP A 484 30.67 -46.31 -14.03
C ASP A 484 32.04 -46.92 -13.69
N PRO A 485 32.29 -47.43 -12.46
CA PRO A 485 33.58 -48.01 -12.09
C PRO A 485 33.90 -49.35 -12.78
N GLU A 486 32.90 -50.04 -13.33
CA GLU A 486 33.05 -51.32 -14.05
C GLU A 486 32.69 -51.23 -15.55
N GLY A 487 31.80 -50.32 -15.97
CA GLY A 487 31.69 -49.89 -17.37
C GLY A 487 30.37 -49.25 -17.80
N TRP A 488 30.41 -48.49 -18.91
CA TRP A 488 29.29 -47.73 -19.49
C TRP A 488 27.92 -48.43 -19.36
N HIS A 489 27.02 -47.85 -18.57
CA HIS A 489 25.67 -48.37 -18.35
C HIS A 489 24.62 -47.39 -18.86
N VAL A 490 23.81 -47.83 -19.82
CA VAL A 490 22.58 -47.15 -20.25
C VAL A 490 21.51 -47.46 -19.20
N ALA A 491 20.88 -46.43 -18.66
CA ALA A 491 19.79 -46.59 -17.71
C ALA A 491 18.55 -47.16 -18.43
N GLN A 492 18.10 -48.35 -18.03
CA GLN A 492 16.83 -48.91 -18.51
C GLN A 492 15.65 -48.22 -17.84
N THR A 493 14.66 -47.80 -18.62
CA THR A 493 13.33 -47.41 -18.15
C THR A 493 12.29 -48.41 -18.62
N GLU A 494 11.69 -49.16 -17.68
CA GLU A 494 10.52 -49.99 -18.00
C GLU A 494 9.30 -49.12 -18.29
N GLY A 495 8.69 -49.29 -19.46
CA GLY A 495 7.27 -49.03 -19.69
C GLY A 495 6.74 -47.61 -19.49
N ALA A 496 7.03 -46.72 -20.44
CA ALA A 496 6.00 -45.82 -20.94
C ALA A 496 5.11 -46.63 -21.92
N THR A 497 3.93 -47.15 -21.56
CA THR A 497 3.22 -47.13 -20.27
C THR A 497 2.87 -48.56 -19.83
N ASP A 498 3.15 -48.92 -18.58
CA ASP A 498 2.64 -50.11 -17.85
C ASP A 498 2.46 -51.41 -18.69
N GLY A 499 3.56 -52.15 -18.90
CA GLY A 499 3.47 -53.59 -19.21
C GLY A 499 4.07 -54.12 -20.53
N THR A 500 5.17 -53.56 -21.06
CA THR A 500 5.94 -54.23 -22.14
C THR A 500 7.45 -54.07 -22.00
N GLU A 501 8.22 -55.16 -22.19
CA GLU A 501 9.69 -55.17 -22.27
C GLU A 501 10.17 -54.89 -23.71
N LEU A 502 11.36 -54.28 -23.87
CA LEU A 502 12.06 -54.06 -25.15
C LEU A 502 13.52 -54.54 -25.06
N ALA A 503 14.12 -54.91 -26.20
CA ALA A 503 15.42 -55.57 -26.25
C ALA A 503 16.58 -54.59 -26.48
N SER A 504 17.80 -55.00 -26.10
CA SER A 504 19.03 -54.21 -26.29
C SER A 504 19.47 -54.05 -27.76
N GLU A 505 18.77 -54.69 -28.69
CA GLU A 505 19.08 -54.70 -30.13
C GLU A 505 18.52 -53.43 -30.80
N ASP A 506 17.32 -53.00 -30.39
CA ASP A 506 16.57 -51.89 -31.00
C ASP A 506 17.15 -50.50 -30.67
N LEU A 507 17.95 -50.39 -29.60
CA LEU A 507 18.63 -49.15 -29.18
C LEU A 507 20.02 -48.97 -29.80
N SER A 508 20.35 -49.76 -30.84
CA SER A 508 21.58 -49.59 -31.61
C SER A 508 21.46 -48.57 -32.78
N ASP A 509 20.25 -48.07 -33.04
CA ASP A 509 19.98 -47.00 -34.01
C ASP A 509 19.71 -45.66 -33.30
N PRO A 510 20.51 -44.60 -33.55
CA PRO A 510 20.32 -43.29 -32.93
C PRO A 510 18.95 -42.64 -33.21
N SER A 511 18.28 -43.00 -34.31
CA SER A 511 16.95 -42.45 -34.62
C SER A 511 15.86 -43.04 -33.72
N THR A 512 16.01 -44.28 -33.26
CA THR A 512 15.08 -44.94 -32.35
C THR A 512 15.31 -44.52 -30.90
N ALA A 513 16.57 -44.35 -30.48
CA ALA A 513 16.89 -43.93 -29.12
C ALA A 513 16.40 -42.50 -28.79
N ALA A 514 16.31 -41.62 -29.78
CA ALA A 514 15.76 -40.27 -29.62
C ALA A 514 14.27 -40.29 -29.24
N GLU A 515 13.46 -41.07 -29.96
CA GLU A 515 11.99 -41.12 -29.80
C GLU A 515 11.56 -41.50 -28.37
N TYR A 516 12.34 -42.34 -27.67
CA TYR A 516 12.10 -42.72 -26.27
C TYR A 516 12.60 -41.69 -25.22
N LEU A 517 13.53 -40.79 -25.58
CA LEU A 517 14.04 -39.75 -24.67
C LEU A 517 13.29 -38.42 -24.81
N THR A 518 12.57 -38.21 -25.91
CA THR A 518 11.93 -36.91 -26.24
C THR A 518 10.41 -36.89 -26.23
N ASP A 519 9.70 -37.98 -25.88
CA ASP A 519 8.23 -37.95 -25.95
C ASP A 519 7.60 -37.11 -24.82
N THR A 520 7.18 -35.91 -25.24
CA THR A 520 6.01 -35.15 -24.82
C THR A 520 5.13 -35.73 -23.70
N TYR A 521 4.94 -34.94 -22.62
CA TYR A 521 4.02 -35.17 -21.49
C TYR A 521 4.41 -36.25 -20.45
N GLY A 522 5.46 -35.98 -19.64
CA GLY A 522 5.67 -36.71 -18.38
C GLY A 522 6.71 -36.09 -17.45
N ASP A 523 6.44 -36.09 -16.14
CA ASP A 523 7.38 -35.67 -15.08
C ASP A 523 8.47 -36.73 -14.84
N CYS A 524 9.46 -36.82 -15.74
CA CYS A 524 10.60 -37.72 -15.58
C CYS A 524 11.63 -37.16 -14.59
N TYR A 525 11.73 -37.76 -13.39
CA TYR A 525 12.76 -37.47 -12.39
C TYR A 525 13.85 -38.56 -12.36
N TRP A 526 15.12 -38.16 -12.33
CA TRP A 526 16.25 -39.08 -12.30
C TRP A 526 16.98 -39.03 -10.94
N TYR A 527 16.77 -40.06 -10.12
CA TYR A 527 17.43 -40.22 -8.82
C TYR A 527 18.34 -41.45 -8.81
N LYS A 528 19.57 -41.30 -8.28
CA LYS A 528 20.47 -42.41 -7.97
C LYS A 528 19.95 -43.14 -6.72
N ARG A 529 19.94 -44.49 -6.74
CA ARG A 529 19.49 -45.33 -5.62
C ARG A 529 20.47 -45.34 -4.44
#